data_AF-A0A2V3JN83-F1
#
_entry.id   AF-A0A2V3JN83-F1
#
_cell.length_a   1.000
_cell.length_b   1.000
_cell.length_c   1.000
_cell.angle_alpha   90.00
_cell.angle_beta   90.00
_cell.angle_gamma   90.00
#
_symmetry.space_group_name_H-M   'P 1'
#
loop_
_entity.id
_entity.type
_entity.pdbx_description
1 polymer ?
#
loop_
_entity_poly.entity_id
_entity_poly.type
_entity_poly.pdbx_seq_one_letter_code
_entity_poly.pdbx_strand_id
1 'polypeptide(L)'
;MEIAGHPVSKGVASGEILISDTPISFLGGIDPNTGEIIEKNHPKKGVSIADHVFLFPRGKGSTVGSYIIYSLKKNGVAPCAMINLSSETIVAVGAIISDIPLVDRLNEDPFTAFHDGDLVEVDGTLGYVTRK
;
A
#
# COMPACT_ATOMS: atom_id res chain seq x y z
N MET A 1 -11.37 6.23 -15.15
CA MET A 1 -11.34 7.25 -14.08
C MET A 1 -9.89 7.43 -13.68
N GLU A 2 -9.41 8.66 -13.51
CA GLU A 2 -8.02 8.96 -13.18
C GLU A 2 -8.00 10.04 -12.09
N ILE A 3 -7.26 9.79 -11.01
CA ILE A 3 -7.21 10.64 -9.83
C ILE A 3 -5.76 11.02 -9.57
N ALA A 4 -5.47 12.32 -9.57
CA ALA A 4 -4.15 12.84 -9.23
C ALA A 4 -3.94 12.81 -7.71
N GLY A 5 -2.68 12.68 -7.30
CA GLY A 5 -2.24 12.77 -5.92
C GLY A 5 -0.77 13.18 -5.82
N HIS A 6 -0.18 12.99 -4.66
CA HIS A 6 1.21 13.29 -4.40
C HIS A 6 2.10 12.06 -4.61
N PRO A 7 3.07 12.10 -5.54
CA PRO A 7 4.00 11.00 -5.76
C PRO A 7 4.98 10.87 -4.59
N VAL A 8 5.17 9.65 -4.08
CA VAL A 8 6.07 9.38 -2.94
C VAL A 8 7.20 8.42 -3.34
N SER A 9 6.87 7.33 -4.02
CA SER A 9 7.82 6.33 -4.48
C SER A 9 7.59 6.04 -5.95
N LYS A 10 8.66 6.10 -6.74
CA LYS A 10 8.60 6.01 -8.20
C LYS A 10 8.23 4.61 -8.69
N GLY A 11 7.85 4.53 -9.96
CA GLY A 11 7.48 3.32 -10.66
C GLY A 11 6.00 3.29 -11.02
N VAL A 12 5.61 2.26 -11.77
CA VAL A 12 4.23 2.03 -12.22
C VAL A 12 3.91 0.56 -12.00
N ALA A 13 2.77 0.28 -11.39
CA ALA A 13 2.26 -1.08 -11.25
C ALA A 13 0.73 -1.09 -11.34
N SER A 14 0.18 -2.23 -11.77
CA SER A 14 -1.26 -2.47 -11.83
C SER A 14 -1.61 -3.73 -11.06
N GLY A 15 -2.80 -3.75 -10.46
CA GLY A 15 -3.32 -4.91 -9.75
C GLY A 15 -4.73 -4.67 -9.24
N GLU A 16 -5.34 -5.72 -8.69
CA GLU A 16 -6.59 -5.59 -7.96
C GLU A 16 -6.36 -4.81 -6.67
N ILE A 17 -7.23 -3.86 -6.38
CA ILE A 17 -7.14 -3.07 -5.17
C ILE A 17 -7.59 -3.93 -3.97
N LEU A 18 -6.78 -3.91 -2.92
CA LEU A 18 -7.13 -4.43 -1.61
C LEU A 18 -7.24 -3.24 -0.66
N ILE A 19 -8.43 -3.03 -0.10
CA ILE A 19 -8.75 -1.87 0.73
C ILE A 19 -8.74 -2.25 2.20
N SER A 20 -7.93 -1.55 3.00
CA SER A 20 -8.02 -1.56 4.46
C SER A 20 -8.44 -0.19 4.92
N ASP A 21 -9.61 -0.05 5.54
CA ASP A 21 -10.08 1.21 6.16
C ASP A 21 -9.40 1.49 7.50
N THR A 22 -8.69 0.51 8.06
CA THR A 22 -7.91 0.65 9.29
C THR A 22 -6.41 0.87 9.03
N PRO A 23 -5.71 1.67 9.85
CA PRO A 23 -4.26 1.81 9.77
C PRO A 23 -3.50 0.48 9.96
N ILE A 24 -2.43 0.30 9.19
CA ILE A 24 -1.68 -0.96 9.12
C ILE A 24 -0.35 -0.87 9.86
N SER A 25 -0.04 -1.89 10.67
CA SER A 25 1.29 -2.02 11.29
C SER A 25 2.15 -2.91 10.42
N PHE A 26 3.17 -2.34 9.81
CA PHE A 26 4.23 -3.13 9.21
C PHE A 26 5.15 -3.74 10.27
N LEU A 27 4.96 -3.48 11.57
CA LEU A 27 5.65 -4.16 12.65
C LEU A 27 4.67 -5.05 13.41
N GLY A 28 4.67 -6.35 13.11
CA GLY A 28 3.82 -7.34 13.77
C GLY A 28 2.35 -7.35 13.34
N GLY A 29 1.96 -6.54 12.34
CA GLY A 29 0.62 -6.59 11.75
C GLY A 29 0.54 -7.36 10.43
N ILE A 30 1.66 -7.53 9.74
CA ILE A 30 1.79 -8.35 8.52
C ILE A 30 2.94 -9.35 8.71
N ASP A 31 2.72 -10.60 8.31
CA ASP A 31 3.78 -11.61 8.28
C ASP A 31 4.72 -11.35 7.08
N PRO A 32 6.01 -11.08 7.30
CA PRO A 32 6.95 -10.78 6.22
C PRO A 32 7.18 -11.95 5.26
N ASN A 33 6.84 -13.19 5.62
CA ASN A 33 7.07 -14.37 4.79
C ASN A 33 5.88 -14.72 3.90
N THR A 34 4.66 -14.35 4.29
CA THR A 34 3.43 -14.69 3.56
C THR A 34 2.70 -13.48 3.00
N GLY A 35 3.01 -12.27 3.48
CA GLY A 35 2.26 -11.06 3.16
C GLY A 35 0.89 -11.01 3.83
N GLU A 36 0.57 -11.96 4.70
CA GLU A 36 -0.73 -12.05 5.38
C GLU A 36 -0.86 -11.02 6.49
N ILE A 37 -2.01 -10.35 6.56
CA ILE A 37 -2.37 -9.50 7.70
C ILE A 37 -2.68 -10.40 8.91
N ILE A 38 -1.79 -10.40 9.90
CA ILE A 38 -1.89 -11.25 11.10
C ILE A 38 -2.40 -10.51 12.34
N GLU A 39 -2.57 -9.20 12.24
CA GLU A 39 -2.99 -8.38 13.37
C GLU A 39 -4.34 -8.82 13.95
N LYS A 40 -4.37 -8.96 15.28
CA LYS A 40 -5.59 -9.32 16.00
C LYS A 40 -6.65 -8.24 15.81
N ASN A 41 -7.88 -8.66 15.48
CA ASN A 41 -9.05 -7.80 15.26
C ASN A 41 -8.97 -6.88 14.03
N HIS A 42 -7.99 -7.07 13.15
CA HIS A 42 -7.98 -6.37 11.87
C HIS A 42 -9.10 -6.91 10.95
N PRO A 43 -9.90 -6.06 10.28
CA PRO A 43 -11.00 -6.52 9.41
C PRO A 43 -10.55 -7.45 8.29
N LYS A 44 -9.34 -7.22 7.78
CA LYS A 44 -8.68 -8.03 6.74
C LYS A 44 -7.72 -9.10 7.27
N LYS A 45 -7.84 -9.51 8.54
CA LYS A 45 -6.97 -10.57 9.08
C LYS A 45 -7.11 -11.85 8.25
N GLY A 46 -5.99 -12.48 7.88
CA GLY A 46 -5.98 -13.68 7.04
C GLY A 46 -5.85 -13.40 5.54
N VAL A 47 -5.93 -12.13 5.13
CA VAL A 47 -5.79 -11.73 3.72
C VAL A 47 -4.34 -11.36 3.44
N SER A 48 -3.80 -11.83 2.31
CA SER A 48 -2.46 -11.45 1.85
C SER A 48 -2.51 -10.17 1.01
N ILE A 49 -1.53 -9.29 1.22
CA ILE A 49 -1.35 -8.08 0.42
C ILE A 49 -0.50 -8.31 -0.83
N ALA A 50 0.06 -9.52 -0.99
CA ALA A 50 0.95 -9.86 -2.10
C ALA A 50 0.26 -9.61 -3.45
N ASP A 51 0.98 -8.99 -4.39
CA ASP A 51 0.53 -8.69 -5.76
C ASP A 51 -0.72 -7.78 -5.91
N HIS A 52 -1.27 -7.27 -4.80
CA HIS A 52 -2.38 -6.32 -4.82
C HIS A 52 -1.90 -4.87 -4.84
N VAL A 53 -2.76 -3.96 -5.31
CA VAL A 53 -2.62 -2.53 -5.02
C VAL A 53 -3.21 -2.29 -3.65
N PHE A 54 -2.36 -2.01 -2.65
CA PHE A 54 -2.81 -1.96 -1.27
C PHE A 54 -3.16 -0.52 -0.85
N LEU A 55 -4.45 -0.27 -0.61
CA LEU A 55 -4.98 1.00 -0.14
C LEU A 55 -5.22 0.96 1.37
N PHE A 56 -4.58 1.86 2.11
CA PHE A 56 -4.75 1.98 3.56
C PHE A 56 -4.53 3.42 4.03
N PRO A 57 -5.09 3.87 5.18
CA PRO A 57 -5.12 5.29 5.51
C PRO A 57 -3.71 5.83 5.80
N ARG A 58 -2.98 5.11 6.64
CA ARG A 58 -1.62 5.39 7.08
C ARG A 58 -0.99 4.15 7.71
N GLY A 59 0.33 4.16 7.83
CA GLY A 59 1.04 3.21 8.69
C GLY A 59 0.73 3.47 10.18
N LYS A 60 0.98 2.47 11.03
CA LYS A 60 1.05 2.64 12.47
C LYS A 60 2.34 2.06 13.04
N GLY A 61 2.81 2.66 14.12
CA GLY A 61 4.11 2.34 14.73
C GLY A 61 5.22 3.25 14.20
N SER A 62 6.32 3.37 14.96
CA SER A 62 7.22 4.54 14.83
C SER A 62 8.70 4.19 14.66
N THR A 63 9.04 2.91 14.40
CA THR A 63 10.46 2.49 14.43
C THR A 63 10.92 1.76 13.17
N VAL A 64 10.54 0.49 12.97
CA VAL A 64 11.23 -0.41 12.02
C VAL A 64 10.35 -0.91 10.86
N GLY A 65 9.18 -0.30 10.63
CA GLY A 65 8.24 -0.77 9.60
C GLY A 65 8.80 -0.74 8.17
N SER A 66 9.75 0.15 7.88
CA SER A 66 10.38 0.27 6.55
C SER A 66 11.14 -0.99 6.14
N TYR A 67 11.86 -1.62 7.06
CA TYR A 67 12.58 -2.87 6.81
C TYR A 67 11.65 -4.06 6.62
N ILE A 68 10.45 -4.02 7.19
CA ILE A 68 9.46 -5.08 6.97
C ILE A 68 8.86 -4.97 5.57
N ILE A 69 8.57 -3.75 5.09
CA ILE A 69 8.17 -3.52 3.68
C ILE A 69 9.26 -4.07 2.73
N TYR A 70 10.53 -3.80 3.04
CA TYR A 70 11.65 -4.35 2.29
C TYR A 70 11.74 -5.89 2.34
N SER A 71 11.51 -6.49 3.50
CA SER A 71 11.46 -7.95 3.65
C SER A 71 10.32 -8.56 2.82
N LEU A 72 9.14 -7.94 2.82
CA LEU A 72 8.00 -8.39 2.00
C LEU A 72 8.39 -8.42 0.52
N LYS A 73 9.06 -7.36 0.04
CA LYS A 73 9.53 -7.29 -1.35
C LYS A 73 10.57 -8.36 -1.64
N LYS A 74 11.56 -8.53 -0.76
CA LYS A 74 12.60 -9.56 -0.89
C LYS A 74 12.02 -10.98 -0.90
N ASN A 75 10.95 -11.20 -0.16
CA ASN A 75 10.26 -12.49 -0.06
C ASN A 75 9.22 -12.70 -1.18
N GLY A 76 9.02 -11.72 -2.08
CA GLY A 76 8.06 -11.84 -3.18
C GLY A 76 6.60 -11.79 -2.74
N VAL A 77 6.32 -11.25 -1.55
CA VAL A 77 4.97 -11.18 -0.96
C VAL A 77 4.56 -9.73 -0.61
N ALA A 78 5.21 -8.76 -1.25
CA ALA A 78 4.85 -7.34 -1.16
C ALA A 78 3.65 -7.00 -2.05
N PRO A 79 2.92 -5.92 -1.74
CA PRO A 79 1.96 -5.37 -2.67
C PRO A 79 2.68 -4.86 -3.93
N CYS A 80 2.00 -4.88 -5.07
CA CYS A 80 2.56 -4.40 -6.32
C CYS A 80 2.63 -2.86 -6.36
N ALA A 81 1.71 -2.17 -5.67
CA ALA A 81 1.75 -0.74 -5.39
C ALA A 81 1.01 -0.41 -4.08
N MET A 82 1.19 0.80 -3.58
CA MET A 82 0.50 1.30 -2.37
C MET A 82 -0.19 2.64 -2.62
N ILE A 83 -1.32 2.83 -1.96
CA ILE A 83 -2.05 4.11 -1.91
C ILE A 83 -2.31 4.48 -0.45
N ASN A 84 -1.99 5.71 -0.06
CA ASN A 84 -2.28 6.23 1.29
C ASN A 84 -3.10 7.51 1.28
N LEU A 85 -3.83 7.77 2.37
CA LEU A 85 -4.34 9.13 2.63
C LEU A 85 -3.17 10.06 2.96
N SER A 86 -2.26 9.59 3.80
CA SER A 86 -1.04 10.31 4.14
C SER A 86 0.05 9.31 4.50
N SER A 87 1.16 9.36 3.79
CA SER A 87 2.30 8.51 4.07
C SER A 87 3.15 9.10 5.19
N GLU A 88 3.26 8.35 6.27
CA GLU A 88 4.27 8.59 7.30
C GLU A 88 5.66 8.20 6.74
N THR A 89 6.72 8.84 7.24
CA THR A 89 8.11 8.67 6.75
C THR A 89 8.53 7.20 6.66
N ILE A 90 8.06 6.35 7.57
CA ILE A 90 8.41 4.93 7.61
C ILE A 90 7.86 4.18 6.40
N VAL A 91 6.61 4.43 6.03
CA VAL A 91 5.98 3.81 4.85
C VAL A 91 6.62 4.35 3.58
N ALA A 92 6.84 5.67 3.51
CA ALA A 92 7.51 6.30 2.37
C ALA A 92 8.91 5.71 2.13
N VAL A 93 9.75 5.65 3.19
CA VAL A 93 11.09 5.06 3.11
C VAL A 93 11.01 3.59 2.73
N GLY A 94 10.10 2.82 3.34
CA GLY A 94 9.90 1.41 3.01
C GLY A 94 9.53 1.19 1.55
N ALA A 95 8.61 2.00 1.00
CA ALA A 95 8.22 1.95 -0.40
C ALA A 95 9.41 2.26 -1.33
N ILE A 96 10.15 3.33 -1.04
CA ILE A 96 11.29 3.80 -1.85
C ILE A 96 12.41 2.75 -1.90
N ILE A 97 12.85 2.23 -0.75
CA ILE A 97 13.94 1.24 -0.72
C ILE A 97 13.54 -0.13 -1.30
N SER A 98 12.24 -0.36 -1.49
CA SER A 98 11.68 -1.61 -1.98
C SER A 98 11.21 -1.53 -3.43
N ASP A 99 11.40 -0.39 -4.10
CA ASP A 99 10.87 -0.12 -5.44
C ASP A 99 9.39 -0.51 -5.57
N ILE A 100 8.58 -0.08 -4.58
CA ILE A 100 7.13 -0.21 -4.61
C ILE A 100 6.56 1.17 -4.94
N PRO A 101 5.84 1.33 -6.07
CA PRO A 101 5.17 2.58 -6.40
C PRO A 101 4.22 3.00 -5.29
N LEU A 102 4.27 4.27 -4.91
CA LEU A 102 3.41 4.82 -3.87
C LEU A 102 2.94 6.23 -4.23
N VAL A 103 1.64 6.43 -4.15
CA VAL A 103 0.97 7.74 -4.22
C VAL A 103 0.20 7.95 -2.93
N ASP A 104 0.29 9.15 -2.35
CA ASP A 104 -0.54 9.55 -1.21
C ASP A 104 -1.34 10.83 -1.50
N ARG A 105 -2.25 11.20 -0.59
CA ARG A 105 -3.03 12.45 -0.69
C ARG A 105 -3.67 12.66 -2.07
N LEU A 106 -4.47 11.68 -2.50
CA LEU A 106 -5.27 11.82 -3.71
C LEU A 106 -6.23 13.02 -3.59
N ASN A 107 -6.54 13.64 -4.72
CA ASN A 107 -7.45 14.79 -4.80
C ASN A 107 -8.91 14.44 -4.48
N GLU A 108 -9.23 13.15 -4.41
CA GLU A 108 -10.52 12.59 -4.03
C GLU A 108 -10.31 11.54 -2.94
N ASP A 109 -11.34 11.26 -2.14
CA ASP A 109 -11.24 10.22 -1.11
C ASP A 109 -11.17 8.82 -1.74
N PRO A 110 -10.02 8.13 -1.67
CA PRO A 110 -9.85 6.82 -2.31
C PRO A 110 -10.80 5.75 -1.76
N PHE A 111 -11.28 5.89 -0.52
CA PHE A 111 -12.21 4.92 0.08
C PHE A 111 -13.64 5.03 -0.48
N THR A 112 -13.95 6.14 -1.16
CA THR A 112 -15.23 6.33 -1.87
C THR A 112 -15.08 6.12 -3.38
N ALA A 113 -13.89 6.38 -3.93
CA ALA A 113 -13.62 6.26 -5.35
C ALA A 113 -13.41 4.80 -5.82
N PHE A 114 -12.88 3.94 -4.95
CA PHE A 114 -12.52 2.56 -5.28
C PHE A 114 -13.22 1.55 -4.37
N HIS A 115 -13.36 0.32 -4.87
CA HIS A 115 -13.91 -0.83 -4.16
C HIS A 115 -12.93 -2.01 -4.26
N ASP A 116 -12.88 -2.89 -3.26
CA ASP A 116 -12.07 -4.12 -3.30
C ASP A 116 -12.29 -4.88 -4.62
N GLY A 117 -11.19 -5.32 -5.24
CA GLY A 117 -11.20 -6.03 -6.52
C GLY A 117 -11.20 -5.13 -7.77
N ASP A 118 -11.30 -3.81 -7.62
CA ASP A 118 -11.12 -2.90 -8.74
C ASP A 118 -9.71 -3.03 -9.32
N LEU A 119 -9.63 -3.19 -10.64
CA LEU A 119 -8.35 -3.18 -11.34
C LEU A 119 -7.88 -1.74 -11.50
N VAL A 120 -6.74 -1.41 -10.89
CA VAL A 120 -6.18 -0.05 -10.91
C VAL A 120 -4.71 -0.08 -11.30
N GLU A 121 -4.24 1.03 -11.87
CA GLU A 121 -2.84 1.34 -12.10
C GLU A 121 -2.43 2.49 -11.19
N VAL A 122 -1.28 2.35 -10.53
CA VAL A 122 -0.67 3.38 -9.71
C VAL A 122 0.62 3.82 -10.39
N ASP A 123 0.67 5.07 -10.81
CA ASP A 123 1.90 5.74 -11.26
C ASP A 123 2.45 6.59 -10.12
N GLY A 124 3.38 6.02 -9.37
CA GLY A 124 4.10 6.70 -8.29
C GLY A 124 5.16 7.69 -8.77
N THR A 125 5.41 7.76 -10.08
CA THR A 125 6.35 8.72 -10.70
C THR A 125 5.63 10.02 -11.04
N LEU A 126 4.47 9.92 -11.68
CA LEU A 126 3.65 11.07 -12.09
C LEU A 126 2.63 11.48 -11.02
N GLY A 127 2.29 10.58 -10.09
CA GLY A 127 1.34 10.85 -9.02
C GLY A 127 -0.11 10.64 -9.44
N TYR A 128 -0.41 9.55 -10.14
CA TYR A 128 -1.77 9.24 -10.60
C TYR A 128 -2.21 7.83 -10.20
N VAL A 129 -3.51 7.68 -9.99
CA VAL A 129 -4.17 6.38 -9.85
C VAL A 129 -5.30 6.29 -10.86
N THR A 130 -5.26 5.27 -11.72
CA THR A 130 -6.19 5.10 -12.85
C THR A 130 -6.93 3.79 -12.73
N ARG A 131 -8.27 3.82 -12.71
CA ARG A 131 -9.11 2.61 -12.80
C ARG A 131 -9.12 2.11 -14.24
N LYS A 132 -8.77 0.84 -14.45
CA LYS A 132 -8.79 0.17 -15.75
C LYS A 132 -10.19 -0.33 -16.12
#